data_AF-A0A1I7GRU5-F1
#
_entry.id   AF-A0A1I7GRU5-F1
#
_cell.length_a   1.000
_cell.length_b   1.000
_cell.length_c   1.000
_cell.angle_alpha   90.00
_cell.angle_beta   90.00
_cell.angle_gamma   90.00
#
_symmetry.space_group_name_H-M   'P 1'
#
loop_
_entity.id
_entity.type
_entity.pdbx_description
1 polymer ?
#
loop_
_entity_poly.entity_id
_entity_poly.type
_entity_poly.pdbx_seq_one_letter_code
_entity_poly.pdbx_strand_id
1 'polypeptide(L)'
;MNAPKPANAECRCPLPDGRVLTVTASRRPRANRADVKCAVAGAPALSTRMQEVVRLARHTESRFDSRDQVVLSMDAAPPADERGWELAAVLADRTVRGAWLPPRQGVFAYGWSDAWQLGAVQGRPEPVLAAMNWTRAADGFVVLGEDPSPSGVARAVSHDILTLPHLGALTGHSDPRAAVSSARAWFPLHSGGINDSLSWVEVSVHPADHAGADEEDTIAVSDLALTAQLAVRQVLAAARHFDGRGLGRWRTVVRFGQPRFQGASYELALVMADRLARGRECVPRGRVIASGCSSAWHAGRVDAVEGLAAKMELILKQAAPGDRVLLPKDGEPDADPAYADALRAKGASLARIERIGMI
;
A
#
# COMPACT_ATOMS: atom_id res chain seq x y z
N MET A 1 -22.63 11.82 -0.61
CA MET A 1 -22.62 11.65 0.86
C MET A 1 -22.06 10.27 1.15
N ASN A 2 -20.99 10.14 1.95
CA ASN A 2 -20.47 8.82 2.29
C ASN A 2 -21.41 8.16 3.29
N ALA A 3 -21.91 6.97 2.98
CA ALA A 3 -22.70 6.18 3.92
C ALA A 3 -21.89 5.96 5.22
N PRO A 4 -22.53 6.01 6.40
CA PRO A 4 -21.84 5.77 7.66
C PRO A 4 -21.24 4.37 7.69
N LYS A 5 -19.94 4.26 7.98
CA LYS A 5 -19.26 2.96 8.06
C LYS A 5 -19.85 2.14 9.22
N PRO A 6 -20.16 0.83 9.06
CA PRO A 6 -20.85 0.04 10.07
C PRO A 6 -19.98 -0.22 11.30
N ALA A 7 -20.57 -0.27 12.51
CA ALA A 7 -19.81 -0.53 13.73
C ALA A 7 -19.26 -1.96 13.81
N ASN A 8 -20.02 -2.91 13.27
CA ASN A 8 -19.67 -4.32 13.19
C ASN A 8 -19.97 -4.87 11.79
N ALA A 9 -19.24 -5.89 11.38
CA ALA A 9 -19.50 -6.68 10.19
C ALA A 9 -19.24 -8.16 10.46
N GLU A 10 -20.00 -9.02 9.82
CA GLU A 10 -19.88 -10.47 9.92
C GLU A 10 -19.65 -11.07 8.53
N CYS A 11 -18.78 -12.07 8.46
CA CYS A 11 -18.61 -12.93 7.30
C CYS A 11 -18.53 -14.38 7.76
N ARG A 12 -19.32 -15.25 7.13
CA ARG A 12 -19.41 -16.67 7.47
C ARG A 12 -18.53 -17.48 6.53
N CYS A 13 -17.91 -18.54 7.03
CA CYS A 13 -17.12 -19.48 6.25
C CYS A 13 -17.69 -20.89 6.45
N PRO A 14 -18.25 -21.52 5.40
CA PRO A 14 -18.53 -22.95 5.45
C PRO A 14 -17.20 -23.72 5.59
N LEU A 15 -17.18 -24.73 6.45
CA LEU A 15 -16.04 -25.63 6.62
C LEU A 15 -16.32 -26.98 5.95
N PRO A 16 -15.29 -27.74 5.53
CA PRO A 16 -15.48 -29.05 4.90
C PRO A 16 -16.21 -30.08 5.77
N ASP A 17 -16.16 -29.92 7.09
CA ASP A 17 -16.87 -30.77 8.05
C ASP A 17 -18.37 -30.43 8.20
N GLY A 18 -18.87 -29.49 7.39
CA GLY A 18 -20.27 -29.04 7.38
C GLY A 18 -20.60 -27.99 8.44
N ARG A 19 -19.67 -27.63 9.33
CA ARG A 19 -19.85 -26.49 10.24
C ARG A 19 -19.78 -25.16 9.48
N VAL A 20 -20.32 -24.11 10.08
CA VAL A 20 -20.17 -22.74 9.60
C VAL A 20 -19.45 -21.94 10.68
N LEU A 21 -18.29 -21.43 10.32
CA LEU A 21 -17.49 -20.51 11.13
C LEU A 21 -17.98 -19.07 10.89
N THR A 22 -18.06 -18.25 11.95
CA THR A 22 -18.37 -16.82 11.82
C THR A 22 -17.16 -15.98 12.19
N VAL A 23 -16.69 -15.17 11.24
CA VAL A 23 -15.71 -14.12 11.50
C VAL A 23 -16.43 -12.80 11.76
N THR A 24 -16.23 -12.23 12.95
CA THR A 24 -16.79 -10.94 13.34
C THR A 24 -15.70 -9.89 13.36
N ALA A 25 -15.92 -8.76 12.68
CA ALA A 25 -15.06 -7.59 12.74
C ALA A 25 -15.81 -6.43 13.41
N SER A 26 -15.21 -5.85 14.45
CA SER A 26 -15.74 -4.67 15.14
C SER A 26 -14.78 -3.49 14.98
N ARG A 27 -15.33 -2.29 14.79
CA ARG A 27 -14.56 -1.06 14.64
C ARG A 27 -14.67 -0.19 15.88
N ARG A 28 -13.54 0.37 16.30
CA ARG A 28 -13.50 1.37 17.38
C ARG A 28 -12.40 2.40 17.12
N PRO A 29 -12.48 3.60 17.73
CA PRO A 29 -11.41 4.59 17.64
C PRO A 29 -10.06 3.98 18.05
N ARG A 30 -9.01 4.26 17.26
CA ARG A 30 -7.70 3.61 17.47
C ARG A 30 -7.06 3.97 18.80
N ALA A 31 -7.10 5.24 19.22
CA ALA A 31 -6.56 5.70 20.51
C ALA A 31 -5.16 5.13 20.85
N ASN A 32 -4.19 5.31 19.93
CA ASN A 32 -2.81 4.81 20.03
C ASN A 32 -2.65 3.27 20.09
N ARG A 33 -3.68 2.49 19.76
CA ARG A 33 -3.59 1.03 19.67
C ARG A 33 -3.13 0.57 18.28
N ALA A 34 -2.92 -0.73 18.11
CA ALA A 34 -2.68 -1.34 16.79
C ALA A 34 -3.86 -1.10 15.85
N ASP A 35 -3.58 -1.02 14.55
CA ASP A 35 -4.56 -0.85 13.46
C ASP A 35 -5.52 -2.04 13.32
N VAL A 36 -5.05 -3.24 13.66
CA VAL A 36 -5.84 -4.47 13.70
C VAL A 36 -5.44 -5.32 14.90
N LYS A 37 -6.43 -5.90 15.58
CA LYS A 37 -6.26 -6.89 16.64
C LYS A 37 -7.08 -8.12 16.28
N CYS A 38 -6.48 -9.29 16.36
CA CYS A 38 -7.15 -10.56 16.09
C CYS A 38 -7.16 -11.41 17.36
N ALA A 39 -8.27 -12.09 17.64
CA ALA A 39 -8.40 -12.96 18.80
C ALA A 39 -9.27 -14.18 18.47
N VAL A 40 -8.70 -15.37 18.59
CA VAL A 40 -9.40 -16.64 18.54
C VAL A 40 -9.16 -17.40 19.84
N ALA A 41 -10.23 -17.78 20.53
CA ALA A 41 -10.15 -18.44 21.82
C ALA A 41 -9.38 -19.76 21.72
N GLY A 42 -8.38 -19.94 22.59
CA GLY A 42 -7.54 -21.15 22.61
C GLY A 42 -6.59 -21.33 21.42
N ALA A 43 -6.54 -20.41 20.45
CA ALA A 43 -5.76 -20.54 19.22
C ALA A 43 -4.91 -19.28 18.92
N PRO A 44 -3.83 -19.02 19.68
CA PRO A 44 -2.99 -17.85 19.48
C PRO A 44 -2.28 -17.83 18.12
N ALA A 45 -1.83 -18.99 17.62
CA ALA A 45 -1.21 -19.10 16.29
C ALA A 45 -2.17 -18.65 15.17
N LEU A 46 -3.45 -19.04 15.28
CA LEU A 46 -4.49 -18.64 14.34
C LEU A 46 -4.80 -17.14 14.44
N SER A 47 -4.75 -16.58 15.64
CA SER A 47 -4.90 -15.13 15.85
C SER A 47 -3.80 -14.35 15.12
N THR A 48 -2.55 -14.81 15.22
CA THR A 48 -1.40 -14.23 14.49
C THR A 48 -1.60 -14.35 12.98
N ARG A 49 -2.00 -15.54 12.50
CA ARG A 49 -2.25 -15.76 11.07
C ARG A 49 -3.36 -14.88 10.52
N MET A 50 -4.49 -14.79 11.23
CA MET A 50 -5.61 -13.91 10.86
C MET A 50 -5.16 -12.44 10.79
N GLN A 51 -4.31 -12.00 11.73
CA GLN A 51 -3.76 -10.64 11.70
C GLN A 51 -2.85 -10.41 10.49
N GLU A 52 -1.99 -11.38 10.16
CA GLU A 52 -1.12 -11.34 8.98
C GLU A 52 -1.94 -11.24 7.69
N VAL A 53 -2.91 -12.13 7.49
CA VAL A 53 -3.79 -12.18 6.31
C VAL A 53 -4.47 -10.83 6.07
N VAL A 54 -5.14 -10.27 7.08
CA VAL A 54 -5.85 -8.98 6.96
C VAL A 54 -4.89 -7.84 6.66
N ARG A 55 -3.70 -7.82 7.29
CA ARG A 55 -2.69 -6.79 7.02
C ARG A 55 -2.17 -6.87 5.60
N LEU A 56 -1.91 -8.07 5.09
CA LEU A 56 -1.47 -8.27 3.72
C LEU A 56 -2.54 -7.82 2.73
N ALA A 57 -3.79 -8.24 2.92
CA ALA A 57 -4.90 -7.89 2.03
C ALA A 57 -5.16 -6.37 1.93
N ARG A 58 -4.95 -5.62 3.02
CA ARG A 58 -5.07 -4.14 3.05
C ARG A 58 -4.09 -3.44 2.09
N HIS A 59 -3.00 -4.07 1.67
CA HIS A 59 -2.06 -3.48 0.69
C HIS A 59 -2.65 -3.32 -0.71
N THR A 60 -3.78 -3.98 -0.98
CA THR A 60 -4.44 -3.94 -2.29
C THR A 60 -5.49 -2.83 -2.38
N GLU A 61 -5.62 -2.00 -1.34
CA GLU A 61 -6.56 -0.89 -1.29
C GLU A 61 -5.88 0.39 -1.75
N SER A 62 -6.55 1.14 -2.62
CA SER A 62 -6.05 2.43 -3.12
C SER A 62 -5.93 3.50 -2.04
N ARG A 63 -6.66 3.34 -0.92
CA ARG A 63 -6.62 4.23 0.24
C ARG A 63 -6.78 3.43 1.53
N PHE A 64 -5.77 3.48 2.39
CA PHE A 64 -5.83 2.89 3.72
C PHE A 64 -6.15 3.96 4.79
N ASP A 65 -7.26 3.81 5.50
CA ASP A 65 -7.66 4.67 6.62
C ASP A 65 -7.31 4.01 7.96
N SER A 66 -6.29 4.53 8.64
CA SER A 66 -5.72 3.96 9.86
C SER A 66 -6.25 4.58 11.17
N ARG A 67 -7.28 5.44 11.08
CA ARG A 67 -7.84 6.15 12.25
C ARG A 67 -8.61 5.25 13.21
N ASP A 68 -9.12 4.13 12.68
CA ASP A 68 -9.87 3.15 13.43
C ASP A 68 -9.04 1.89 13.69
N GLN A 69 -9.23 1.30 14.86
CA GLN A 69 -8.80 -0.07 15.14
C GLN A 69 -9.92 -1.03 14.75
N VAL A 70 -9.55 -2.08 13.99
CA VAL A 70 -10.44 -3.22 13.75
C VAL A 70 -10.07 -4.35 14.70
N VAL A 71 -11.07 -4.96 15.34
CA VAL A 71 -10.90 -6.17 16.16
C VAL A 71 -11.64 -7.31 15.48
N LEU A 72 -10.90 -8.35 15.08
CA LEU A 72 -11.47 -9.57 14.49
C LEU A 72 -11.49 -10.71 15.50
N SER A 73 -12.57 -11.48 15.48
CA SER A 73 -12.73 -12.71 16.23
C SER A 73 -13.41 -13.81 15.42
N MET A 74 -13.19 -15.05 15.83
CA MET A 74 -13.88 -16.23 15.34
C MET A 74 -14.67 -16.87 16.47
N ASP A 75 -15.84 -17.40 16.17
CA ASP A 75 -16.70 -18.15 17.11
C ASP A 75 -16.17 -19.57 17.38
N ALA A 76 -15.40 -20.15 16.46
CA ALA A 76 -14.73 -21.45 16.61
C ALA A 76 -13.34 -21.46 15.97
N ALA A 77 -12.48 -22.40 16.36
CA ALA A 77 -11.26 -22.68 15.61
C ALA A 77 -11.57 -23.63 14.43
N PRO A 78 -11.17 -23.30 13.19
CA PRO A 78 -11.20 -24.24 12.07
C PRO A 78 -10.17 -25.37 12.27
N PRO A 79 -10.28 -26.48 11.51
CA PRO A 79 -9.22 -27.49 11.42
C PRO A 79 -7.85 -26.87 11.07
N ALA A 80 -6.76 -27.51 11.50
CA ALA A 80 -5.41 -26.93 11.42
C ALA A 80 -4.91 -26.69 9.98
N ASP A 81 -5.38 -27.50 9.03
CA ASP A 81 -5.07 -27.44 7.60
C ASP A 81 -6.09 -26.61 6.79
N GLU A 82 -7.17 -26.16 7.43
CA GLU A 82 -8.24 -25.43 6.77
C GLU A 82 -7.89 -23.93 6.67
N ARG A 83 -7.99 -23.40 5.44
CA ARG A 83 -7.60 -22.01 5.11
C ARG A 83 -8.68 -21.20 4.43
N GLY A 84 -9.79 -21.80 4.03
CA GLY A 84 -10.90 -21.12 3.35
C GLY A 84 -11.53 -19.97 4.15
N TRP A 85 -11.32 -19.95 5.47
CA TRP A 85 -11.72 -18.84 6.34
C TRP A 85 -10.95 -17.54 6.10
N GLU A 86 -9.75 -17.60 5.48
CA GLU A 86 -8.89 -16.43 5.28
C GLU A 86 -9.63 -15.32 4.51
N LEU A 87 -10.34 -15.69 3.43
CA LEU A 87 -11.16 -14.74 2.67
C LEU A 87 -12.28 -14.12 3.51
N ALA A 88 -12.94 -14.91 4.37
CA ALA A 88 -13.99 -14.40 5.25
C ALA A 88 -13.45 -13.32 6.22
N ALA A 89 -12.24 -13.51 6.75
CA ALA A 89 -11.58 -12.50 7.58
C ALA A 89 -11.28 -11.20 6.81
N VAL A 90 -10.80 -11.31 5.56
CA VAL A 90 -10.54 -10.15 4.70
C VAL A 90 -11.84 -9.37 4.40
N LEU A 91 -12.92 -10.08 4.07
CA LEU A 91 -14.21 -9.45 3.75
C LEU A 91 -14.86 -8.79 4.97
N ALA A 92 -14.80 -9.43 6.15
CA ALA A 92 -15.27 -8.81 7.39
C ALA A 92 -14.51 -7.51 7.71
N ASP A 93 -13.18 -7.51 7.57
CA ASP A 93 -12.34 -6.30 7.75
C ASP A 93 -12.70 -5.18 6.77
N ARG A 94 -12.85 -5.50 5.48
CA ARG A 94 -13.19 -4.51 4.47
C ARG A 94 -14.58 -3.93 4.65
N THR A 95 -15.54 -4.77 5.02
CA THR A 95 -16.91 -4.36 5.28
C THR A 95 -17.00 -3.41 6.46
N VAL A 96 -16.34 -3.73 7.59
CA VAL A 96 -16.38 -2.86 8.78
C VAL A 96 -15.69 -1.51 8.56
N ARG A 97 -14.72 -1.44 7.63
CA ARG A 97 -14.06 -0.19 7.24
C ARG A 97 -14.77 0.56 6.11
N GLY A 98 -15.78 -0.05 5.49
CA GLY A 98 -16.47 0.50 4.31
C GLY A 98 -15.62 0.49 3.03
N ALA A 99 -14.56 -0.33 2.99
CA ALA A 99 -13.73 -0.52 1.79
C ALA A 99 -14.43 -1.40 0.74
N TRP A 100 -15.38 -2.21 1.19
CA TRP A 100 -16.29 -2.99 0.35
C TRP A 100 -17.65 -3.03 1.05
N LEU A 101 -18.74 -2.98 0.29
CA LEU A 101 -20.10 -3.15 0.82
C LEU A 101 -20.73 -4.31 0.05
N PRO A 102 -21.14 -5.39 0.74
CA PRO A 102 -21.80 -6.50 0.07
C PRO A 102 -23.15 -6.05 -0.49
N PRO A 103 -23.60 -6.63 -1.61
CA PRO A 103 -24.88 -6.28 -2.21
C PRO A 103 -26.08 -6.75 -1.36
N ARG A 104 -25.88 -7.71 -0.45
CA ARG A 104 -26.87 -8.24 0.48
C ARG A 104 -26.30 -8.45 1.88
N GLN A 105 -27.19 -8.56 2.86
CA GLN A 105 -26.80 -9.02 4.20
C GLN A 105 -26.45 -10.51 4.17
N GLY A 106 -25.63 -10.95 5.13
CA GLY A 106 -25.23 -12.36 5.22
C GLY A 106 -24.22 -12.73 4.13
N VAL A 107 -22.95 -12.42 4.35
CA VAL A 107 -21.87 -12.82 3.44
C VAL A 107 -21.35 -14.19 3.85
N PHE A 108 -21.29 -15.10 2.89
CA PHE A 108 -20.55 -16.34 2.99
C PHE A 108 -19.30 -16.22 2.13
N ALA A 109 -18.16 -16.65 2.63
CA ALA A 109 -16.92 -16.61 1.88
C ALA A 109 -16.06 -17.82 2.14
N TYR A 110 -15.40 -18.27 1.08
CA TYR A 110 -14.45 -19.35 1.14
C TYR A 110 -13.30 -19.12 0.15
N GLY A 111 -12.09 -18.99 0.67
CA GLY A 111 -10.89 -18.82 -0.14
C GLY A 111 -9.67 -18.50 0.72
N TRP A 112 -8.50 -18.69 0.14
CA TRP A 112 -7.21 -18.44 0.78
C TRP A 112 -6.26 -17.75 -0.20
N SER A 113 -5.09 -17.34 0.29
CA SER A 113 -4.03 -16.89 -0.59
C SER A 113 -2.67 -16.96 0.09
N ASP A 114 -1.66 -17.31 -0.69
CA ASP A 114 -0.25 -17.12 -0.29
C ASP A 114 0.27 -15.73 -0.69
N ALA A 115 -0.53 -14.98 -1.46
CA ALA A 115 -0.16 -13.70 -2.02
C ALA A 115 -1.24 -12.63 -1.76
N TRP A 116 -1.78 -12.58 -0.54
CA TRP A 116 -2.81 -11.60 -0.13
C TRP A 116 -2.43 -10.14 -0.44
N GLN A 117 -1.15 -9.80 -0.32
CA GLN A 117 -0.59 -8.49 -0.67
C GLN A 117 -0.72 -8.13 -2.15
N LEU A 118 -0.82 -9.13 -3.03
CA LEU A 118 -1.06 -8.97 -4.47
C LEU A 118 -2.54 -9.05 -4.81
N GLY A 119 -3.40 -9.24 -3.80
CA GLY A 119 -4.83 -9.36 -3.96
C GLY A 119 -5.27 -10.67 -4.57
N ALA A 120 -4.38 -11.61 -4.85
CA ALA A 120 -4.76 -12.92 -5.36
C ALA A 120 -5.68 -13.64 -4.39
N VAL A 121 -6.70 -14.31 -4.90
CA VAL A 121 -7.58 -15.14 -4.09
C VAL A 121 -7.68 -16.49 -4.78
N GLN A 122 -7.35 -17.55 -4.05
CA GLN A 122 -7.45 -18.94 -4.45
C GLN A 122 -8.62 -19.59 -3.72
N GLY A 123 -9.15 -20.67 -4.29
CA GLY A 123 -10.19 -21.45 -3.64
C GLY A 123 -10.42 -22.78 -4.34
N ARG A 124 -10.92 -23.76 -3.59
CA ARG A 124 -11.50 -25.00 -4.10
C ARG A 124 -12.99 -24.96 -3.77
N PRO A 125 -13.82 -24.39 -4.64
CA PRO A 125 -15.23 -24.20 -4.33
C PRO A 125 -16.00 -25.53 -4.26
N GLU A 126 -15.53 -26.61 -4.88
CA GLU A 126 -16.29 -27.86 -5.05
C GLU A 126 -16.70 -28.53 -3.73
N PRO A 127 -15.80 -28.77 -2.76
CA PRO A 127 -16.18 -29.42 -1.49
C PRO A 127 -17.16 -28.57 -0.69
N VAL A 128 -17.02 -27.25 -0.80
CA VAL A 128 -17.85 -26.28 -0.08
C VAL A 128 -19.23 -26.15 -0.69
N LEU A 129 -19.30 -26.06 -2.02
CA LEU A 129 -20.55 -26.03 -2.76
C LEU A 129 -21.34 -27.34 -2.57
N ALA A 130 -20.65 -28.48 -2.40
CA ALA A 130 -21.27 -29.76 -2.08
C ALA A 130 -21.74 -29.86 -0.61
N ALA A 131 -20.96 -29.32 0.34
CA ALA A 131 -21.32 -29.30 1.75
C ALA A 131 -22.40 -28.26 2.10
N MET A 132 -22.51 -27.19 1.30
CA MET A 132 -23.57 -26.20 1.44
C MET A 132 -24.90 -26.77 0.95
N ASN A 133 -25.74 -27.17 1.91
CA ASN A 133 -27.19 -27.25 1.67
C ASN A 133 -27.69 -25.84 1.32
N TRP A 134 -27.81 -25.57 0.02
CA TRP A 134 -28.18 -24.29 -0.60
C TRP A 134 -29.38 -23.57 0.02
N THR A 135 -30.27 -24.31 0.70
CA THR A 135 -31.40 -23.77 1.47
C THR A 135 -30.99 -22.76 2.56
N ARG A 136 -29.75 -22.79 3.08
CA ARG A 136 -29.23 -21.75 4.01
C ARG A 136 -28.57 -20.56 3.32
N ALA A 137 -28.17 -20.69 2.06
CA ALA A 137 -27.50 -19.64 1.30
C ALA A 137 -28.49 -18.77 0.50
N ALA A 138 -29.75 -19.18 0.38
CA ALA A 138 -30.79 -18.49 -0.41
C ALA A 138 -31.00 -17.02 -0.03
N ASP A 139 -30.64 -16.62 1.20
CA ASP A 139 -30.74 -15.23 1.66
C ASP A 139 -29.39 -14.48 1.72
N GLY A 140 -28.27 -15.14 1.37
CA GLY A 140 -26.92 -14.63 1.52
C GLY A 140 -26.19 -14.34 0.21
N PHE A 141 -25.05 -13.64 0.30
CA PHE A 141 -24.14 -13.42 -0.82
C PHE A 141 -22.89 -14.28 -0.65
N VAL A 142 -22.58 -15.13 -1.63
CA VAL A 142 -21.47 -16.09 -1.58
C VAL A 142 -20.27 -15.55 -2.37
N VAL A 143 -19.09 -15.52 -1.76
CA VAL A 143 -17.84 -15.10 -2.38
C VAL A 143 -16.82 -16.23 -2.30
N LEU A 144 -16.45 -16.79 -3.44
CA LEU A 144 -15.54 -17.92 -3.53
C LEU A 144 -14.23 -17.48 -4.17
N GLY A 145 -13.10 -17.92 -3.62
CA GLY A 145 -11.83 -17.83 -4.33
C GLY A 145 -11.85 -18.72 -5.58
N GLU A 146 -11.20 -18.27 -6.65
CA GLU A 146 -11.05 -19.05 -7.87
C GLU A 146 -9.59 -19.49 -8.00
N ASP A 147 -9.34 -20.74 -8.41
CA ASP A 147 -8.00 -21.10 -8.86
C ASP A 147 -7.59 -20.20 -10.04
N PRO A 148 -6.30 -19.88 -10.21
CA PRO A 148 -5.83 -18.92 -11.21
C PRO A 148 -6.16 -19.39 -12.63
N SER A 149 -7.32 -18.97 -13.14
CA SER A 149 -7.71 -19.08 -14.54
C SER A 149 -7.09 -17.92 -15.32
N PRO A 150 -6.56 -18.15 -16.54
CA PRO A 150 -5.87 -17.13 -17.34
C PRO A 150 -6.75 -15.93 -17.72
N SER A 151 -8.06 -15.99 -17.49
CA SER A 151 -8.98 -14.89 -17.79
C SER A 151 -8.94 -13.74 -16.77
N GLY A 152 -8.57 -13.98 -15.51
CA GLY A 152 -8.43 -12.94 -14.47
C GLY A 152 -9.70 -12.14 -14.13
N VAL A 153 -10.85 -12.41 -14.76
CA VAL A 153 -12.11 -11.70 -14.53
C VAL A 153 -12.95 -12.47 -13.51
N ALA A 154 -13.50 -11.78 -12.52
CA ALA A 154 -14.51 -12.35 -11.63
C ALA A 154 -15.73 -12.86 -12.42
N ARG A 155 -16.14 -14.10 -12.18
CA ARG A 155 -17.30 -14.69 -12.86
C ARG A 155 -18.47 -14.78 -11.88
N ALA A 156 -19.57 -14.14 -12.23
CA ALA A 156 -20.84 -14.45 -11.60
C ALA A 156 -21.29 -15.83 -12.10
N VAL A 157 -21.31 -16.84 -11.22
CA VAL A 157 -21.84 -18.18 -11.54
C VAL A 157 -23.37 -18.17 -11.43
N SER A 158 -23.91 -17.33 -10.54
CA SER A 158 -25.32 -16.99 -10.42
C SER A 158 -25.45 -15.57 -9.82
N HIS A 159 -26.68 -15.05 -9.65
CA HIS A 159 -26.91 -13.72 -9.08
C HIS A 159 -26.35 -13.55 -7.65
N ASP A 160 -26.08 -14.67 -6.96
CA ASP A 160 -25.77 -14.70 -5.52
C ASP A 160 -24.39 -15.30 -5.24
N ILE A 161 -23.66 -15.72 -6.28
CA ILE A 161 -22.31 -16.30 -6.19
C ILE A 161 -21.33 -15.48 -7.02
N LEU A 162 -20.32 -14.96 -6.36
CA LEU A 162 -19.18 -14.30 -6.96
C LEU A 162 -17.94 -15.20 -6.84
N THR A 163 -17.36 -15.64 -7.96
CA THR A 163 -15.99 -16.15 -7.95
C THR A 163 -15.01 -14.99 -8.08
N LEU A 164 -14.02 -14.97 -7.21
CA LEU A 164 -13.09 -13.87 -7.03
C LEU A 164 -11.68 -14.36 -7.31
N PRO A 165 -11.07 -14.00 -8.45
CA PRO A 165 -9.67 -14.31 -8.72
C PRO A 165 -8.72 -13.34 -8.00
N HIS A 166 -9.19 -12.12 -7.74
CA HIS A 166 -8.44 -11.11 -7.00
C HIS A 166 -9.34 -10.10 -6.26
N LEU A 167 -8.83 -9.54 -5.16
CA LEU A 167 -9.51 -8.59 -4.28
C LEU A 167 -9.91 -7.27 -4.96
N GLY A 168 -9.25 -6.88 -6.05
CA GLY A 168 -9.62 -5.72 -6.86
C GLY A 168 -11.02 -5.84 -7.49
N ALA A 169 -11.43 -7.06 -7.87
CA ALA A 169 -12.68 -7.30 -8.58
C ALA A 169 -13.92 -6.95 -7.72
N LEU A 170 -13.79 -7.00 -6.39
CA LEU A 170 -14.84 -6.56 -5.44
C LEU A 170 -15.27 -5.09 -5.63
N THR A 171 -14.41 -4.29 -6.25
CA THR A 171 -14.60 -2.85 -6.44
C THR A 171 -14.48 -2.44 -7.90
N GLY A 172 -14.49 -3.41 -8.83
CA GLY A 172 -14.34 -3.15 -10.27
C GLY A 172 -12.93 -2.71 -10.70
N HIS A 173 -11.92 -2.84 -9.83
CA HIS A 173 -10.53 -2.58 -10.20
C HIS A 173 -9.93 -3.80 -10.89
N SER A 174 -9.03 -3.57 -11.85
CA SER A 174 -8.23 -4.59 -12.51
C SER A 174 -7.35 -5.36 -11.52
N ASP A 175 -6.88 -6.56 -11.91
CA ASP A 175 -6.01 -7.41 -11.09
C ASP A 175 -4.82 -6.63 -10.53
N PRO A 176 -4.64 -6.53 -9.20
CA PRO A 176 -3.47 -5.90 -8.62
C PRO A 176 -2.15 -6.59 -9.00
N ARG A 177 -2.18 -7.85 -9.45
CA ARG A 177 -1.00 -8.51 -10.08
C ARG A 177 -0.62 -7.91 -11.42
N ALA A 178 -1.61 -7.37 -12.15
CA ALA A 178 -1.40 -6.62 -13.38
C ALA A 178 -1.22 -5.11 -13.12
N ALA A 179 -1.52 -4.63 -11.90
CA ALA A 179 -1.47 -3.21 -11.56
C ALA A 179 -0.05 -2.76 -11.26
N VAL A 180 0.51 -2.01 -12.19
CA VAL A 180 1.67 -1.15 -11.93
C VAL A 180 1.22 -0.06 -10.96
N SER A 181 1.73 -0.06 -9.74
CA SER A 181 1.63 1.14 -8.91
C SER A 181 2.82 2.03 -9.25
N SER A 182 2.55 3.24 -9.71
CA SER A 182 3.59 4.21 -10.06
C SER A 182 3.35 5.53 -9.33
N ALA A 183 4.44 6.17 -8.94
CA ALA A 183 4.38 7.48 -8.33
C ALA A 183 5.55 8.34 -8.80
N ARG A 184 5.30 9.65 -8.87
CA ARG A 184 6.30 10.65 -9.21
C ARG A 184 6.58 11.55 -8.02
N ALA A 185 7.85 11.87 -7.86
CA ALA A 185 8.32 12.99 -7.06
C ALA A 185 9.21 13.89 -7.93
N TRP A 186 9.30 15.15 -7.56
CA TRP A 186 10.06 16.17 -8.27
C TRP A 186 11.23 16.61 -7.42
N PHE A 187 12.35 16.93 -8.06
CA PHE A 187 13.55 17.44 -7.41
C PHE A 187 14.15 18.58 -8.24
N PRO A 188 14.78 19.56 -7.59
CA PRO A 188 15.39 20.69 -8.28
C PRO A 188 16.68 20.29 -8.97
N LEU A 189 16.78 20.57 -10.27
CA LEU A 189 18.03 20.61 -11.01
C LEU A 189 18.49 22.06 -11.08
N HIS A 190 19.57 22.36 -10.36
CA HIS A 190 20.17 23.68 -10.33
C HIS A 190 21.60 23.59 -10.85
N SER A 191 21.85 24.31 -11.94
CA SER A 191 23.15 24.49 -12.58
C SER A 191 23.59 25.95 -12.60
N GLY A 192 22.81 26.86 -12.00
CA GLY A 192 23.09 28.30 -11.97
C GLY A 192 22.79 29.00 -13.30
N GLY A 193 21.92 28.45 -14.13
CA GLY A 193 21.71 28.93 -15.51
C GLY A 193 20.29 28.73 -16.04
N ILE A 194 20.11 28.96 -17.34
CA ILE A 194 18.81 28.91 -18.01
C ILE A 194 18.14 27.52 -18.01
N ASN A 195 18.90 26.46 -17.71
CA ASN A 195 18.43 25.08 -17.70
C ASN A 195 17.86 24.65 -16.34
N ASP A 196 17.83 25.54 -15.36
CA ASP A 196 17.33 25.26 -14.02
C ASP A 196 15.85 24.91 -14.04
N SER A 197 15.51 23.72 -13.55
CA SER A 197 14.16 23.17 -13.65
C SER A 197 13.85 22.17 -12.56
N LEU A 198 12.57 21.97 -12.26
CA LEU A 198 12.12 20.79 -11.54
C LEU A 198 12.12 19.59 -12.47
N SER A 199 12.96 18.60 -12.19
CA SER A 199 12.93 17.29 -12.85
C SER A 199 12.13 16.30 -12.02
N TRP A 200 11.61 15.25 -12.64
CA TRP A 200 10.87 14.20 -11.96
C TRP A 200 11.67 12.90 -11.90
N VAL A 201 11.40 12.13 -10.85
CA VAL A 201 11.73 10.71 -10.74
C VAL A 201 10.43 9.95 -10.58
N GLU A 202 10.26 8.92 -11.40
CA GLU A 202 9.12 8.01 -11.38
C GLU A 202 9.59 6.64 -10.88
N VAL A 203 8.90 6.11 -9.88
CA VAL A 203 9.10 4.75 -9.41
C VAL A 203 7.85 3.96 -9.72
N SER A 204 8.00 2.88 -10.47
CA SER A 204 6.96 1.90 -10.76
C SER A 204 7.29 0.60 -10.04
N VAL A 205 6.35 0.07 -9.28
CA VAL A 205 6.48 -1.23 -8.62
C VAL A 205 5.54 -2.24 -9.24
N HIS A 206 6.08 -3.42 -9.48
CA HIS A 206 5.39 -4.59 -10.01
C HIS A 206 5.52 -5.71 -8.99
N PRO A 207 4.54 -6.61 -8.87
CA PRO A 207 4.69 -7.82 -8.08
C PRO A 207 5.92 -8.62 -8.54
N ALA A 208 6.68 -9.17 -7.59
CA ALA A 208 7.68 -10.20 -7.89
C ALA A 208 7.10 -11.59 -7.59
N ASP A 209 7.16 -12.50 -8.57
CA ASP A 209 6.69 -13.89 -8.42
C ASP A 209 7.65 -14.79 -7.61
N HIS A 210 8.86 -14.33 -7.32
CA HIS A 210 9.92 -15.15 -6.73
C HIS A 210 10.31 -14.69 -5.32
N ALA A 211 10.06 -15.55 -4.33
CA ALA A 211 10.68 -15.45 -3.02
C ALA A 211 12.15 -15.94 -3.14
N GLY A 212 13.13 -15.04 -3.06
CA GLY A 212 14.54 -15.43 -2.94
C GLY A 212 15.57 -14.62 -3.72
N ALA A 213 15.17 -13.69 -4.60
CA ALA A 213 16.10 -12.73 -5.19
C ALA A 213 16.34 -11.57 -4.21
N ASP A 214 17.57 -11.05 -4.17
CA ASP A 214 17.83 -9.78 -3.49
C ASP A 214 17.00 -8.69 -4.17
N GLU A 215 16.31 -7.87 -3.38
CA GLU A 215 15.44 -6.81 -3.92
C GLU A 215 16.27 -5.76 -4.66
N GLU A 216 17.55 -5.61 -4.32
CA GLU A 216 18.49 -4.78 -5.06
C GLU A 216 18.61 -5.20 -6.53
N ASP A 217 18.59 -6.50 -6.80
CA ASP A 217 18.71 -7.08 -8.14
C ASP A 217 17.41 -6.91 -8.95
N THR A 218 16.28 -6.65 -8.28
CA THR A 218 14.99 -6.42 -8.94
C THR A 218 14.72 -4.96 -9.27
N ILE A 219 15.64 -4.05 -8.93
CA ILE A 219 15.57 -2.62 -9.26
C ILE A 219 16.25 -2.37 -10.61
N ALA A 220 15.42 -2.12 -11.62
CA ALA A 220 15.83 -1.66 -12.94
C ALA A 220 15.81 -0.13 -12.98
N VAL A 221 16.93 0.47 -13.41
CA VAL A 221 17.06 1.91 -13.60
C VAL A 221 17.49 2.13 -15.04
N SER A 222 16.57 2.59 -15.87
CA SER A 222 16.86 2.87 -17.28
C SER A 222 17.48 4.25 -17.43
N ASP A 223 18.23 4.45 -18.52
CA ASP A 223 18.69 5.76 -18.98
C ASP A 223 19.77 6.47 -18.13
N LEU A 224 20.28 5.84 -17.05
CA LEU A 224 21.40 6.34 -16.25
C LEU A 224 22.72 5.58 -16.51
N ALA A 225 23.85 6.23 -16.20
CA ALA A 225 25.16 5.57 -16.17
C ALA A 225 25.26 4.54 -15.04
N LEU A 226 26.09 3.50 -15.20
CA LEU A 226 26.17 2.36 -14.26
C LEU A 226 26.38 2.77 -12.79
N THR A 227 27.27 3.74 -12.52
CA THR A 227 27.50 4.25 -11.16
C THR A 227 26.25 4.89 -10.56
N ALA A 228 25.48 5.63 -11.35
CA ALA A 228 24.23 6.25 -10.89
C ALA A 228 23.11 5.20 -10.72
N GLN A 229 23.08 4.16 -11.55
CA GLN A 229 22.18 3.01 -11.35
C GLN A 229 22.45 2.33 -10.02
N LEU A 230 23.72 2.06 -9.69
CA LEU A 230 24.12 1.46 -8.41
C LEU A 230 23.75 2.35 -7.22
N ALA A 231 23.96 3.66 -7.32
CA ALA A 231 23.58 4.60 -6.27
C ALA A 231 22.06 4.58 -6.01
N VAL A 232 21.24 4.58 -7.07
CA VAL A 232 19.77 4.47 -6.96
C VAL A 232 19.35 3.18 -6.24
N ARG A 233 19.98 2.04 -6.59
CA ARG A 233 19.70 0.74 -5.92
C ARG A 233 20.01 0.80 -4.44
N GLN A 234 21.19 1.28 -4.07
CA GLN A 234 21.63 1.39 -2.67
C GLN A 234 20.72 2.29 -1.83
N VAL A 235 20.30 3.43 -2.38
CA VAL A 235 19.39 4.36 -1.71
C VAL A 235 18.04 3.69 -1.43
N LEU A 236 17.44 3.04 -2.43
CA LEU A 236 16.16 2.37 -2.26
C LEU A 236 16.24 1.18 -1.29
N ALA A 237 17.28 0.37 -1.39
CA ALA A 237 17.47 -0.78 -0.51
C ALA A 237 17.64 -0.36 0.95
N ALA A 238 18.48 0.64 1.21
CA ALA A 238 18.66 1.19 2.54
C ALA A 238 17.36 1.82 3.08
N ALA A 239 16.63 2.62 2.27
CA ALA A 239 15.36 3.21 2.71
C ALA A 239 14.27 2.15 2.98
N ARG A 240 14.25 1.05 2.22
CA ARG A 240 13.33 -0.09 2.45
C ARG A 240 13.68 -0.90 3.68
N HIS A 241 14.97 -1.02 4.01
CA HIS A 241 15.42 -1.64 5.25
C HIS A 241 14.79 -0.93 6.47
N PHE A 242 14.77 0.40 6.47
CA PHE A 242 14.13 1.20 7.51
C PHE A 242 12.62 0.90 7.67
N ASP A 243 11.90 0.67 6.57
CA ASP A 243 10.45 0.36 6.61
C ASP A 243 10.12 -0.99 7.27
N GLY A 244 11.10 -1.88 7.44
CA GLY A 244 10.94 -3.19 8.07
C GLY A 244 9.94 -4.12 7.39
N ARG A 245 9.48 -3.79 6.16
CA ARG A 245 8.41 -4.51 5.47
C ARG A 245 8.63 -4.55 3.96
N GLY A 246 8.95 -5.75 3.47
CA GLY A 246 8.74 -6.11 2.06
C GLY A 246 9.97 -6.44 1.24
N LEU A 247 11.08 -6.86 1.87
CA LEU A 247 12.25 -7.35 1.15
C LEU A 247 11.85 -8.47 0.18
N GLY A 248 12.20 -8.31 -1.10
CA GLY A 248 12.03 -9.31 -2.17
C GLY A 248 10.62 -9.45 -2.75
N ARG A 249 9.72 -8.49 -2.53
CA ARG A 249 8.30 -8.61 -2.95
C ARG A 249 7.93 -7.87 -4.23
N TRP A 250 8.79 -6.96 -4.67
CA TRP A 250 8.52 -6.05 -5.77
C TRP A 250 9.66 -6.05 -6.78
N ARG A 251 9.32 -5.98 -8.07
CA ARG A 251 10.22 -5.53 -9.13
C ARG A 251 10.03 -4.04 -9.30
N THR A 252 11.11 -3.28 -9.32
CA THR A 252 11.05 -1.82 -9.34
C THR A 252 11.64 -1.31 -10.63
N VAL A 253 10.95 -0.39 -11.30
CA VAL A 253 11.49 0.36 -12.43
C VAL A 253 11.57 1.83 -12.04
N VAL A 254 12.77 2.41 -12.15
CA VAL A 254 13.02 3.82 -11.87
C VAL A 254 13.34 4.55 -13.17
N ARG A 255 12.67 5.69 -13.38
CA ARG A 255 12.89 6.56 -14.54
C ARG A 255 13.09 7.99 -14.10
N PHE A 256 13.98 8.70 -14.77
CA PHE A 256 14.24 10.13 -14.54
C PHE A 256 13.80 10.94 -15.75
N GLY A 257 13.14 12.08 -15.50
CA GLY A 257 12.72 13.00 -16.55
C GLY A 257 13.89 13.71 -17.25
N GLN A 258 15.04 13.78 -16.58
CA GLN A 258 16.30 14.22 -17.12
C GLN A 258 17.37 13.22 -16.67
N PRO A 259 18.00 12.44 -17.56
CA PRO A 259 19.02 11.46 -17.18
C PRO A 259 20.39 12.08 -16.88
N ARG A 260 20.61 13.34 -17.28
CA ARG A 260 21.86 14.06 -17.08
C ARG A 260 21.75 15.02 -15.90
N PHE A 261 22.11 14.53 -14.72
CA PHE A 261 22.23 15.33 -13.50
C PHE A 261 23.39 14.84 -12.64
N GLN A 262 23.77 15.64 -11.65
CA GLN A 262 24.84 15.34 -10.70
C GLN A 262 24.41 15.66 -9.27
N GLY A 263 25.11 15.05 -8.31
CA GLY A 263 24.84 15.21 -6.88
C GLY A 263 23.74 14.28 -6.35
N ALA A 264 23.60 14.25 -5.03
CA ALA A 264 22.72 13.34 -4.30
C ALA A 264 21.37 13.95 -3.92
N SER A 265 21.08 15.19 -4.32
CA SER A 265 19.88 15.90 -3.83
C SER A 265 18.54 15.37 -4.35
N TYR A 266 18.57 14.41 -5.28
CA TYR A 266 17.41 13.70 -5.81
C TYR A 266 16.98 12.54 -4.91
N GLU A 267 17.84 12.06 -4.01
CA GLU A 267 17.63 10.83 -3.24
C GLU A 267 16.35 10.88 -2.42
N LEU A 268 16.08 12.01 -1.76
CA LEU A 268 14.83 12.16 -1.02
C LEU A 268 13.61 12.05 -1.95
N ALA A 269 13.62 12.68 -3.13
CA ALA A 269 12.52 12.54 -4.08
C ALA A 269 12.35 11.09 -4.56
N LEU A 270 13.45 10.39 -4.82
CA LEU A 270 13.45 8.97 -5.17
C LEU A 270 12.81 8.12 -4.06
N VAL A 271 13.20 8.33 -2.80
CA VAL A 271 12.62 7.64 -1.64
C VAL A 271 11.14 7.96 -1.50
N MET A 272 10.72 9.22 -1.67
CA MET A 272 9.30 9.58 -1.59
C MET A 272 8.48 8.95 -2.72
N ALA A 273 8.99 8.93 -3.95
CA ALA A 273 8.33 8.26 -5.06
C ALA A 273 8.17 6.75 -4.79
N ASP A 274 9.21 6.08 -4.28
CA ASP A 274 9.14 4.67 -3.91
C ASP A 274 8.12 4.41 -2.79
N ARG A 275 8.13 5.22 -1.74
CA ARG A 275 7.17 5.11 -0.64
C ARG A 275 5.74 5.32 -1.12
N LEU A 276 5.49 6.30 -1.99
CA LEU A 276 4.18 6.54 -2.58
C LEU A 276 3.73 5.35 -3.45
N ALA A 277 4.60 4.85 -4.33
CA ALA A 277 4.31 3.70 -5.19
C ALA A 277 3.99 2.44 -4.38
N ARG A 278 4.63 2.25 -3.22
CA ARG A 278 4.36 1.13 -2.29
C ARG A 278 3.25 1.42 -1.27
N GLY A 279 2.54 2.55 -1.37
CA GLY A 279 1.46 2.93 -0.44
C GLY A 279 1.93 3.16 1.01
N ARG A 280 3.19 3.55 1.20
CA ARG A 280 3.84 3.86 2.49
C ARG A 280 3.82 5.33 2.86
N GLU A 281 3.27 6.17 1.99
CA GLU A 281 3.14 7.61 2.19
C GLU A 281 1.79 8.10 1.66
N CYS A 282 1.27 9.19 2.22
CA CYS A 282 0.04 9.81 1.73
C CYS A 282 0.29 10.59 0.43
N VAL A 283 -0.52 10.30 -0.60
CA VAL A 283 -0.52 11.06 -1.85
C VAL A 283 -1.00 12.50 -1.61
N PRO A 284 -0.18 13.53 -1.90
CA PRO A 284 -0.62 14.92 -1.76
C PRO A 284 -1.65 15.29 -2.84
N ARG A 285 -2.25 16.48 -2.71
CA ARG A 285 -3.18 17.00 -3.72
C ARG A 285 -2.49 17.39 -5.03
N GLY A 286 -1.28 17.96 -4.96
CA GLY A 286 -0.43 18.33 -6.09
C GLY A 286 0.83 17.45 -6.18
N ARG A 287 1.98 18.05 -6.50
CA ARG A 287 3.26 17.34 -6.62
C ARG A 287 3.94 17.16 -5.27
N VAL A 288 4.70 16.08 -5.08
CA VAL A 288 5.74 16.04 -4.04
C VAL A 288 7.01 16.62 -4.64
N ILE A 289 7.47 17.77 -4.14
CA ILE A 289 8.76 18.35 -4.50
C ILE A 289 9.70 18.13 -3.33
N ALA A 290 10.79 17.39 -3.52
CA ALA A 290 11.70 17.02 -2.45
C ALA A 290 13.16 17.22 -2.84
N SER A 291 13.95 17.69 -1.88
CA SER A 291 15.41 17.75 -2.02
C SER A 291 16.06 17.31 -0.72
N GLY A 292 17.03 16.41 -0.80
CA GLY A 292 17.68 15.80 0.36
C GLY A 292 18.54 14.63 -0.06
N CYS A 293 19.55 14.28 0.73
CA CYS A 293 20.35 13.08 0.60
C CYS A 293 20.48 12.38 1.95
N SER A 294 21.07 11.19 1.99
CA SER A 294 21.46 10.58 3.26
C SER A 294 22.51 9.50 3.09
N SER A 295 23.43 9.46 4.05
CA SER A 295 24.31 8.29 4.25
C SER A 295 23.67 7.22 5.16
N ALA A 296 22.55 7.55 5.81
CA ALA A 296 21.88 6.69 6.80
C ALA A 296 20.40 6.46 6.47
N TRP A 297 20.09 6.19 5.20
CA TRP A 297 18.73 5.83 4.76
C TRP A 297 18.16 4.63 5.52
N HIS A 298 19.00 3.68 5.95
CA HIS A 298 18.62 2.54 6.80
C HIS A 298 18.08 2.93 8.18
N ALA A 299 18.42 4.13 8.67
CA ALA A 299 17.87 4.72 9.90
C ALA A 299 16.78 5.78 9.60
N GLY A 300 16.42 5.93 8.32
CA GLY A 300 15.44 6.88 7.84
C GLY A 300 15.86 8.34 7.92
N ARG A 301 17.14 8.66 8.19
CA ARG A 301 17.62 10.04 8.38
C ARG A 301 17.65 10.81 7.05
N VAL A 302 17.34 12.10 7.08
CA VAL A 302 17.44 13.01 5.93
C VAL A 302 18.51 14.08 6.23
N ASP A 303 19.54 14.13 5.40
CA ASP A 303 20.69 15.02 5.53
C ASP A 303 20.56 16.26 4.61
N ALA A 304 21.27 17.33 4.96
CA ALA A 304 21.35 18.57 4.21
C ALA A 304 21.93 18.38 2.80
N VAL A 305 21.57 19.26 1.87
CA VAL A 305 22.12 19.26 0.51
C VAL A 305 22.81 20.58 0.18
N GLU A 306 23.87 20.51 -0.62
CA GLU A 306 24.56 21.69 -1.14
C GLU A 306 23.62 22.56 -2.00
N GLY A 307 23.82 23.87 -1.96
CA GLY A 307 23.06 24.83 -2.77
C GLY A 307 21.57 24.90 -2.41
N LEU A 308 21.22 24.62 -1.15
CA LEU A 308 19.81 24.57 -0.71
C LEU A 308 19.07 25.89 -0.99
N ALA A 309 19.70 27.05 -0.76
CA ALA A 309 19.08 28.36 -1.00
C ALA A 309 18.64 28.54 -2.46
N ALA A 310 19.53 28.25 -3.43
CA ALA A 310 19.20 28.36 -4.85
C ALA A 310 18.13 27.34 -5.29
N LYS A 311 18.17 26.14 -4.72
CA LYS A 311 17.13 25.12 -4.92
C LYS A 311 15.77 25.57 -4.37
N MET A 312 15.75 26.23 -3.20
CA MET A 312 14.53 26.80 -2.61
C MET A 312 13.95 27.89 -3.52
N GLU A 313 14.79 28.80 -4.03
CA GLU A 313 14.34 29.83 -4.97
C GLU A 313 13.70 29.22 -6.23
N LEU A 314 14.35 28.21 -6.81
CA LEU A 314 13.83 27.47 -7.97
C LEU A 314 12.48 26.80 -7.67
N ILE A 315 12.37 26.15 -6.51
CA ILE A 315 11.12 25.52 -6.07
C ILE A 315 10.02 26.57 -5.94
N LEU A 316 10.27 27.70 -5.27
CA LEU A 316 9.28 28.75 -5.11
C LEU A 316 8.82 29.34 -6.46
N LYS A 317 9.76 29.51 -7.40
CA LYS A 317 9.47 29.99 -8.75
C LYS A 317 8.52 29.04 -9.49
N GLN A 318 8.70 27.73 -9.33
CA GLN A 318 7.95 26.71 -10.07
C GLN A 318 6.81 26.04 -9.27
N ALA A 319 6.63 26.39 -7.99
CA ALA A 319 5.58 25.84 -7.13
C ALA A 319 4.18 26.22 -7.64
N ALA A 320 3.27 25.25 -7.56
CA ALA A 320 1.88 25.35 -7.95
C ALA A 320 0.94 25.03 -6.76
N PRO A 321 -0.33 25.45 -6.82
CA PRO A 321 -1.31 25.13 -5.78
C PRO A 321 -1.42 23.62 -5.54
N GLY A 322 -1.41 23.21 -4.27
CA GLY A 322 -1.50 21.82 -3.84
C GLY A 322 -0.16 21.08 -3.74
N ASP A 323 0.95 21.69 -4.18
CA ASP A 323 2.28 21.10 -4.04
C ASP A 323 2.69 20.92 -2.56
N ARG A 324 3.42 19.86 -2.29
CA ARG A 324 4.03 19.56 -1.00
C ARG A 324 5.55 19.56 -1.14
N VAL A 325 6.19 20.54 -0.54
CA VAL A 325 7.64 20.73 -0.55
C VAL A 325 8.24 20.07 0.69
N LEU A 326 9.20 19.18 0.49
CA LEU A 326 9.92 18.46 1.55
C LEU A 326 11.40 18.83 1.49
N LEU A 327 11.90 19.44 2.56
CA LEU A 327 13.32 19.83 2.68
C LEU A 327 13.91 19.25 3.95
N PRO A 328 15.24 19.06 4.04
CA PRO A 328 15.88 18.61 5.25
C PRO A 328 15.64 19.62 6.36
N LYS A 329 15.46 19.13 7.59
CA LYS A 329 15.35 19.97 8.79
C LYS A 329 16.67 20.70 9.03
N ASP A 330 17.78 19.97 8.92
CA ASP A 330 19.11 20.53 9.09
C ASP A 330 19.57 21.08 7.72
N GLY A 331 19.63 22.41 7.62
CA GLY A 331 19.97 23.16 6.41
C GLY A 331 20.00 24.65 6.74
N GLU A 332 20.64 25.47 5.90
CA GLU A 332 20.89 26.91 6.16
C GLU A 332 19.68 27.66 6.79
N PRO A 333 19.88 28.43 7.88
CA PRO A 333 18.83 28.65 8.89
C PRO A 333 18.01 29.95 8.72
N ASP A 334 18.43 30.91 7.91
CA ASP A 334 18.00 32.31 8.07
C ASP A 334 16.79 32.77 7.21
N ALA A 335 16.13 31.87 6.47
CA ALA A 335 15.05 32.25 5.52
C ALA A 335 13.68 31.58 5.79
N ASP A 336 13.48 30.94 6.94
CA ASP A 336 12.44 29.91 7.08
C ASP A 336 10.97 30.42 7.07
N PRO A 337 10.61 31.51 7.78
CA PRO A 337 9.22 31.97 7.80
C PRO A 337 8.78 32.60 6.46
N ALA A 338 9.61 33.48 5.89
CA ALA A 338 9.28 34.18 4.66
C ALA A 338 9.11 33.23 3.47
N TYR A 339 9.95 32.20 3.39
CA TYR A 339 9.84 31.17 2.36
C TYR A 339 8.57 30.33 2.51
N ALA A 340 8.26 29.89 3.74
CA ALA A 340 7.04 29.13 4.03
C ALA A 340 5.77 29.94 3.73
N ASP A 341 5.78 31.24 4.07
CA ASP A 341 4.68 32.16 3.78
C ASP A 341 4.51 32.38 2.27
N ALA A 342 5.60 32.53 1.53
CA ALA A 342 5.57 32.66 0.07
C ALA A 342 5.03 31.40 -0.64
N LEU A 343 5.39 30.20 -0.15
CA LEU A 343 4.80 28.95 -0.64
C LEU A 343 3.31 28.86 -0.30
N ARG A 344 2.91 29.25 0.92
CA ARG A 344 1.50 29.25 1.34
C ARG A 344 0.67 30.20 0.50
N ALA A 345 1.21 31.37 0.15
CA ALA A 345 0.55 32.32 -0.75
C ALA A 345 0.30 31.74 -2.16
N LYS A 346 1.13 30.79 -2.62
CA LYS A 346 0.92 30.02 -3.85
C LYS A 346 0.02 28.79 -3.67
N GLY A 347 -0.50 28.54 -2.48
CA GLY A 347 -1.30 27.36 -2.15
C GLY A 347 -0.49 26.07 -2.01
N ALA A 348 0.83 26.16 -1.83
CA ALA A 348 1.72 25.04 -1.56
C ALA A 348 2.01 24.91 -0.04
N SER A 349 2.52 23.74 0.36
CA SER A 349 2.90 23.45 1.75
C SER A 349 4.39 23.12 1.85
N LEU A 350 5.00 23.43 3.00
CA LEU A 350 6.38 23.08 3.33
C LEU A 350 6.41 22.15 4.54
N ALA A 351 7.24 21.11 4.48
CA ALA A 351 7.63 20.33 5.65
C ALA A 351 9.16 20.20 5.70
N ARG A 352 9.72 20.53 6.86
CA ARG A 352 11.12 20.31 7.22
C ARG A 352 11.21 18.95 7.90
N ILE A 353 11.90 18.00 7.29
CA ILE A 353 11.92 16.61 7.76
C ILE A 353 13.32 16.20 8.22
N GLU A 354 13.38 15.58 9.40
CA GLU A 354 14.59 14.96 9.93
C GLU A 354 14.68 13.48 9.55
N ARG A 355 13.51 12.83 9.42
CA ARG A 355 13.40 11.42 9.05
C ARG A 355 12.22 11.15 8.12
N ILE A 356 12.36 10.13 7.29
CA ILE A 356 11.25 9.57 6.51
C ILE A 356 10.30 8.77 7.41
N GLY A 357 9.00 8.73 7.07
CA GLY A 357 7.99 7.98 7.82
C GLY A 357 7.44 8.67 9.09
N MET A 358 7.91 9.87 9.41
CA MET A 358 7.31 10.77 10.40
C MET A 358 6.86 12.05 9.69
N ILE A 359 5.66 12.07 9.10
CA ILE A 359 5.04 13.32 8.63
C ILE A 359 3.57 13.39 9.03
#